data_AF-A0A4E9E634-F1
#
_entry.id   AF-A0A4E9E634-F1
#
_cell.length_a   1.000
_cell.length_b   1.000
_cell.length_c   1.000
_cell.angle_alpha   90.00
_cell.angle_beta   90.00
_cell.angle_gamma   90.00
#
_symmetry.space_group_name_H-M   'P 1'
#
loop_
_entity.id
_entity.type
_entity.pdbx_description
1 polymer ?
#
loop_
_entity_poly.entity_id
_entity_poly.type
_entity_poly.pdbx_seq_one_letter_code
_entity_poly.pdbx_strand_id
1 'polypeptide(L)'
;MPLMQNIISEVPSHLTKVLYFPRHNEEVSHFPIYEISEQYFDKIGKLPMGSRDYKVELCLLRKPNGEFLGDNARFLVDVGDDSTSMSVRERILGQDPVEARVLLPNSQETEYSIHTDTSTTSAHSSGHLVFPLPEKQTKRQLVRYPYFAITSVIFGDKDANDSRYEWQVHPNEKGPLRYELVDVGEKHSGEVDSSILAIYHHHGFENELPVSYSHGVLLLPSTSTSEFEIAVVSSLLAVLSAVRQQLTSRKQSRIRSLMACL
;
A
#
# COMPACT_ATOMS: atom_id res chain seq x y z
N MET A 1 -12.72 -18.95 -22.68
CA MET A 1 -11.30 -18.56 -22.74
C MET A 1 -10.60 -19.16 -21.53
N PRO A 2 -9.45 -19.83 -21.70
CA PRO A 2 -8.78 -20.48 -20.58
C PRO A 2 -8.26 -19.42 -19.61
N LEU A 3 -8.54 -19.62 -18.32
CA LEU A 3 -8.01 -18.83 -17.21
C LEU A 3 -6.48 -18.92 -17.23
N MET A 4 -5.81 -17.91 -17.78
CA MET A 4 -4.37 -17.74 -17.58
C MET A 4 -4.12 -17.68 -16.06
N GLN A 5 -3.25 -18.59 -15.61
CA GLN A 5 -2.85 -18.70 -14.22
C GLN A 5 -1.93 -17.52 -13.91
N ASN A 6 -2.51 -16.44 -13.39
CA ASN A 6 -1.80 -15.20 -13.05
C ASN A 6 -1.11 -15.33 -11.69
N ILE A 7 -0.09 -16.19 -11.65
CA ILE A 7 0.90 -16.31 -10.58
C ILE A 7 2.14 -15.59 -11.10
N ILE A 8 2.67 -14.61 -10.36
CA ILE A 8 4.02 -14.11 -10.69
C ILE A 8 4.97 -15.24 -10.28
N SER A 9 5.67 -15.81 -11.26
CA SER A 9 6.56 -16.95 -11.05
C SER A 9 7.66 -16.64 -10.04
N GLU A 10 8.18 -15.41 -10.06
CA GLU A 10 9.25 -14.92 -9.19
C GLU A 10 9.04 -13.44 -8.86
N VAL A 11 9.41 -13.01 -7.65
CA VAL A 11 9.44 -11.58 -7.31
C VAL A 11 10.32 -10.84 -8.33
N PRO A 12 9.91 -9.68 -8.88
CA PRO A 12 10.76 -8.90 -9.77
C PRO A 12 12.14 -8.66 -9.15
N SER A 13 13.21 -8.95 -9.90
CA SER A 13 14.55 -9.13 -9.33
C SER A 13 15.14 -7.88 -8.68
N HIS A 14 14.66 -6.69 -9.04
CA HIS A 14 15.08 -5.43 -8.43
C HIS A 14 14.41 -5.14 -7.09
N LEU A 15 13.32 -5.82 -6.74
CA LEU A 15 12.58 -5.64 -5.49
C LEU A 15 13.15 -6.56 -4.41
N THR A 16 14.17 -6.07 -3.70
CA THR A 16 14.98 -6.84 -2.75
C THR A 16 14.86 -6.37 -1.29
N LYS A 17 14.11 -5.30 -1.03
CA LYS A 17 13.78 -4.80 0.31
C LYS A 17 12.33 -5.11 0.65
N VAL A 18 12.06 -5.53 1.88
CA VAL A 18 10.70 -5.87 2.32
C VAL A 18 10.34 -5.15 3.61
N LEU A 19 9.25 -4.39 3.56
CA LEU A 19 8.63 -3.76 4.71
C LEU A 19 7.37 -4.52 5.13
N TYR A 20 7.26 -4.86 6.40
CA TYR A 20 6.09 -5.47 7.01
C TYR A 20 5.21 -4.42 7.68
N PHE A 21 3.94 -4.42 7.29
CA PHE A 21 2.88 -3.59 7.85
C PHE A 21 2.09 -4.45 8.84
N PRO A 22 2.16 -4.18 10.16
CA PRO A 22 1.32 -4.85 11.13
C PRO A 22 -0.17 -4.64 10.84
N ARG A 23 -0.99 -5.50 11.43
CA ARG A 23 -2.45 -5.37 11.38
C ARG A 23 -2.88 -4.04 12.01
N HIS A 24 -3.50 -3.17 11.20
CA HIS A 24 -4.00 -1.88 11.65
C HIS A 24 -5.32 -1.52 10.96
N ASN A 25 -6.12 -0.69 11.63
CA ASN A 25 -7.37 -0.13 11.17
C ASN A 25 -7.55 1.27 11.82
N GLU A 26 -8.74 1.85 11.73
CA GLU A 26 -9.09 3.14 12.34
C GLU A 26 -8.99 3.14 13.89
N GLU A 27 -8.92 1.97 14.54
CA GLU A 27 -8.81 1.85 16.01
C GLU A 27 -7.35 1.87 16.49
N VAL A 28 -6.37 1.79 15.57
CA VAL A 28 -4.94 1.81 15.88
C VAL A 28 -4.37 3.18 15.58
N SER A 29 -4.08 3.96 16.63
CA SER A 29 -3.53 5.31 16.49
C SER A 29 -2.04 5.34 16.18
N HIS A 30 -1.29 4.32 16.57
CA HIS A 30 0.16 4.25 16.36
C HIS A 30 0.59 2.84 15.98
N PHE A 31 1.44 2.72 14.96
CA PHE A 31 2.07 1.43 14.65
C PHE A 31 3.43 1.59 13.95
N PRO A 32 4.41 0.73 14.27
CA PRO A 32 5.67 0.65 13.55
C PRO A 32 5.54 -0.17 12.26
N ILE A 33 6.30 0.20 11.23
CA ILE A 33 6.54 -0.60 10.03
C ILE A 33 7.95 -1.16 10.13
N TYR A 34 8.10 -2.47 9.90
CA TYR A 34 9.36 -3.17 10.13
C TYR A 34 10.04 -3.57 8.83
N GLU A 35 11.36 -3.53 8.78
CA GLU A 35 12.10 -4.17 7.69
C GLU A 35 12.31 -5.65 8.00
N ILE A 36 11.91 -6.52 7.07
CA ILE A 36 11.98 -7.99 7.21
C ILE A 36 12.61 -8.68 6.00
N SER A 37 13.46 -7.96 5.26
CA SER A 37 14.04 -8.40 3.98
C SER A 37 14.70 -9.78 4.10
N GLU A 38 15.56 -9.97 5.09
CA GLU A 38 16.29 -11.23 5.31
C GLU A 38 15.33 -12.42 5.56
N GLN A 39 14.40 -12.27 6.51
CA GLN A 39 13.48 -13.35 6.87
C GLN A 39 12.50 -13.67 5.73
N TYR A 40 12.13 -12.66 4.95
CA TYR A 40 11.28 -12.83 3.78
C TYR A 40 11.98 -13.60 2.67
N PHE A 41 13.18 -13.19 2.24
CA PHE A 41 13.87 -13.86 1.12
C PHE A 41 14.45 -15.23 1.47
N ASP A 42 14.71 -15.50 2.76
CA ASP A 42 15.12 -16.84 3.20
C ASP A 42 14.02 -17.89 2.91
N LYS A 43 12.75 -17.54 3.19
CA LYS A 43 11.62 -18.49 3.16
C LYS A 43 10.57 -18.25 2.09
N ILE A 44 10.19 -17.01 1.86
CA ILE A 44 9.01 -16.63 1.05
C ILE A 44 9.43 -16.18 -0.35
N GLY A 45 10.51 -15.41 -0.49
CA GLY A 45 10.90 -14.79 -1.76
C GLY A 45 11.25 -15.78 -2.88
N LYS A 46 11.41 -17.07 -2.56
CA LYS A 46 11.65 -18.17 -3.50
C LYS A 46 10.36 -18.82 -4.02
N LEU A 47 9.22 -18.47 -3.43
CA LEU A 47 7.92 -19.04 -3.75
C LEU A 47 7.19 -18.14 -4.77
N PRO A 48 6.46 -18.73 -5.73
CA PRO A 48 5.70 -17.94 -6.69
C PRO A 48 4.68 -17.05 -5.96
N MET A 49 4.72 -15.75 -6.22
CA MET A 49 3.90 -14.77 -5.51
C MET A 49 2.42 -15.05 -5.75
N GLY A 50 1.63 -15.01 -4.67
CA GLY A 50 0.20 -15.32 -4.70
C GLY A 50 -0.12 -16.82 -4.71
N SER A 51 0.86 -17.72 -4.83
CA SER A 51 0.64 -19.17 -4.70
C SER A 51 0.16 -19.56 -3.30
N ARG A 52 -0.40 -20.78 -3.17
CA ARG A 52 -0.84 -21.29 -1.86
C ARG A 52 0.32 -21.37 -0.87
N ASP A 53 1.47 -21.87 -1.32
CA ASP A 53 2.65 -22.04 -0.47
C ASP A 53 3.20 -20.69 -0.03
N TYR A 54 3.27 -19.73 -0.96
CA TYR A 54 3.60 -18.33 -0.64
C TYR A 54 2.72 -17.78 0.49
N LYS A 55 1.39 -17.98 0.41
CA LYS A 55 0.46 -17.50 1.44
C LYS A 55 0.67 -18.19 2.78
N VAL A 56 0.89 -19.50 2.76
CA VAL A 56 1.12 -20.28 3.97
C VAL A 56 2.40 -19.80 4.65
N GLU A 57 3.51 -19.70 3.92
CA GLU A 57 4.78 -19.23 4.49
C GLU A 57 4.70 -17.78 4.95
N LEU A 58 4.02 -16.90 4.22
CA LEU A 58 3.79 -15.53 4.67
C LEU A 58 2.98 -15.50 5.98
N CYS A 59 2.03 -16.42 6.18
CA CYS A 59 1.29 -16.53 7.44
C CYS A 59 2.11 -17.13 8.59
N LEU A 60 3.01 -18.06 8.28
CA LEU A 60 3.86 -18.74 9.26
C LEU A 60 5.08 -17.91 9.67
N LEU A 61 5.47 -16.91 8.86
CA LEU A 61 6.57 -16.02 9.17
C LEU A 61 6.33 -15.33 10.53
N ARG A 62 7.32 -15.40 11.42
CA ARG A 62 7.30 -14.68 12.69
C ARG A 62 7.11 -13.19 12.41
N LYS A 63 6.05 -12.61 12.97
CA LYS A 63 5.75 -11.19 12.83
C LYS A 63 6.57 -10.39 13.83
N PRO A 64 7.35 -9.39 13.40
CA PRO A 64 8.03 -8.50 14.32
C PRO A 64 6.98 -7.72 15.12
N ASN A 65 7.26 -7.53 16.41
CA ASN A 65 6.40 -6.82 17.36
C ASN A 65 7.18 -5.83 18.25
N GLY A 66 8.50 -5.73 18.07
CA GLY A 66 9.38 -4.84 18.80
C GLY A 66 9.95 -5.45 20.09
N GLU A 67 9.60 -6.68 20.43
CA GLU A 67 10.04 -7.35 21.66
C GLU A 67 11.37 -8.10 21.49
N PHE A 68 11.75 -8.41 20.25
CA PHE A 68 12.92 -9.23 19.95
C PHE A 68 14.06 -8.41 19.36
N LEU A 69 15.28 -8.80 19.71
CA LEU A 69 16.48 -8.33 19.03
C LEU A 69 16.37 -8.68 17.53
N GLY A 70 16.52 -7.68 16.68
CA GLY A 70 16.34 -7.82 15.23
C GLY A 70 14.98 -7.34 14.70
N ASP A 71 14.05 -6.93 15.56
CA ASP A 71 12.83 -6.23 15.12
C ASP A 71 13.17 -4.79 14.70
N ASN A 72 13.60 -4.65 13.45
CA ASN A 72 14.05 -3.38 12.89
C ASN A 72 12.86 -2.54 12.42
N ALA A 73 12.30 -1.73 13.32
CA ALA A 73 11.30 -0.73 12.93
C ALA A 73 11.96 0.33 12.02
N ARG A 74 11.50 0.43 10.77
CA ARG A 74 12.00 1.36 9.76
C ARG A 74 11.24 2.69 9.78
N PHE A 75 9.92 2.62 9.91
CA PHE A 75 9.05 3.80 10.01
C PHE A 75 8.13 3.69 11.23
N LEU A 76 7.77 4.83 11.78
CA LEU A 76 6.72 4.98 12.79
C LEU A 76 5.55 5.71 12.15
N VAL A 77 4.34 5.20 12.36
CA VAL A 77 3.12 5.77 11.82
C VAL A 77 2.22 6.20 12.96
N ASP A 78 1.76 7.45 12.89
CA ASP A 78 0.74 8.00 13.77
C ASP A 78 -0.48 8.39 12.93
N VAL A 79 -1.67 7.95 13.34
CA VAL A 79 -2.94 8.29 12.71
C VAL A 79 -3.59 9.40 13.54
N GLY A 80 -4.01 10.49 12.88
CA GLY A 80 -4.67 11.60 13.54
C GLY A 80 -6.00 11.18 14.16
N ASP A 81 -6.40 11.86 15.24
CA ASP A 81 -7.63 11.56 16.00
C ASP A 81 -8.90 11.59 15.14
N ASP A 82 -8.88 12.39 14.08
CA ASP A 82 -9.98 12.54 13.13
C ASP A 82 -10.01 11.46 12.03
N SER A 83 -9.01 10.58 11.99
CA SER A 83 -8.79 9.57 10.94
C SER A 83 -8.73 10.14 9.52
N THR A 84 -8.56 11.47 9.37
CA THR A 84 -8.42 12.15 8.08
C THR A 84 -6.96 12.45 7.74
N SER A 85 -6.08 12.30 8.72
CA SER A 85 -4.66 12.57 8.55
C SER A 85 -3.80 11.47 9.16
N MET A 86 -2.56 11.37 8.69
CA MET A 86 -1.54 10.54 9.30
C MET A 86 -0.17 11.19 9.17
N SER A 87 0.76 10.81 10.05
CA SER A 87 2.17 11.08 9.89
C SER A 87 2.98 9.80 9.82
N VAL A 88 3.96 9.78 8.93
CA VAL A 88 4.97 8.72 8.81
C VAL A 88 6.30 9.36 9.11
N ARG A 89 7.12 8.73 9.97
CA ARG A 89 8.44 9.22 10.33
C ARG A 89 9.46 8.11 10.23
N GLU A 90 10.58 8.38 9.59
CA GLU A 90 11.72 7.47 9.58
C GLU A 90 12.28 7.29 11.00
N ARG A 91 12.51 6.03 11.39
CA ARG A 91 13.16 5.70 12.64
C ARG A 91 14.66 5.59 12.43
N ILE A 92 15.38 6.68 12.68
CA ILE A 92 16.84 6.76 12.58
C ILE A 92 17.43 7.48 13.80
N LEU A 93 18.68 7.16 14.13
CA LEU A 93 19.43 7.80 15.22
C LEU A 93 20.63 8.55 14.66
N GLY A 94 20.88 9.76 15.16
CA GLY A 94 22.06 10.56 14.81
C GLY A 94 21.97 11.28 13.45
N GLN A 95 20.81 11.26 12.81
CA GLN A 95 20.51 11.98 11.57
C GLN A 95 19.11 12.57 11.65
N ASP A 96 18.84 13.60 10.84
CA ASP A 96 17.50 14.16 10.72
C ASP A 96 16.61 13.17 9.94
N PRO A 97 15.48 12.73 10.51
CA PRO A 97 14.61 11.77 9.85
C PRO A 97 13.84 12.42 8.70
N VAL A 98 13.50 11.62 7.69
CA VAL A 98 12.45 12.00 6.75
C VAL A 98 11.08 11.84 7.41
N GLU A 99 10.22 12.84 7.26
CA GLU A 99 8.85 12.85 7.75
C GLU A 99 7.87 13.08 6.60
N ALA A 100 6.69 12.46 6.70
CA ALA A 100 5.60 12.70 5.77
C ALA A 100 4.31 12.92 6.53
N ARG A 101 3.53 13.92 6.13
CA ARG A 101 2.15 14.13 6.56
C ARG A 101 1.23 13.81 5.40
N VAL A 102 0.24 12.96 5.64
CA VAL A 102 -0.72 12.52 4.63
C VAL A 102 -2.11 13.02 5.03
N LEU A 103 -2.78 13.71 4.12
CA LEU A 103 -4.22 13.90 4.18
C LEU A 103 -4.87 12.74 3.42
N LEU A 104 -5.61 11.92 4.16
CA LEU A 104 -6.24 10.71 3.66
C LEU A 104 -7.51 11.05 2.89
N PRO A 105 -7.81 10.33 1.79
CA PRO A 105 -9.08 10.48 1.10
C PRO A 105 -10.21 10.08 2.05
N ASN A 106 -11.37 10.71 1.90
CA ASN A 106 -12.56 10.42 2.69
C ASN A 106 -13.76 10.08 1.80
N SER A 107 -14.92 9.78 2.39
CA SER A 107 -16.11 9.40 1.61
C SER A 107 -16.64 10.49 0.66
N GLN A 108 -16.23 11.74 0.82
CA GLN A 108 -16.65 12.89 0.00
C GLN A 108 -15.51 13.38 -0.91
N GLU A 109 -14.27 13.26 -0.46
CA GLU A 109 -13.07 13.70 -1.19
C GLU A 109 -12.26 12.50 -1.67
N THR A 110 -12.17 12.34 -2.98
CA THR A 110 -11.35 11.30 -3.62
C THR A 110 -9.88 11.67 -3.74
N GLU A 111 -9.54 12.90 -3.38
CA GLU A 111 -8.19 13.45 -3.44
C GLU A 111 -7.43 13.15 -2.15
N TYR A 112 -6.10 13.13 -2.27
CA TYR A 112 -5.19 13.04 -1.14
C TYR A 112 -4.00 13.96 -1.38
N SER A 113 -3.30 14.28 -0.31
CA SER A 113 -2.00 14.94 -0.42
C SER A 113 -1.00 14.36 0.57
N ILE A 114 0.26 14.36 0.15
CA ILE A 114 1.41 13.96 0.95
C ILE A 114 2.37 15.14 0.95
N HIS A 115 2.67 15.64 2.14
CA HIS A 115 3.74 16.60 2.37
C HIS A 115 4.91 15.84 2.97
N THR A 116 6.02 15.76 2.26
CA THR A 116 7.25 15.13 2.75
C THR A 116 8.26 16.20 3.11
N ASP A 117 8.80 16.13 4.31
CA ASP A 117 9.77 17.06 4.86
C ASP A 117 11.06 16.31 5.21
N THR A 118 12.19 16.89 4.80
CA THR A 118 13.55 16.50 5.17
C THR A 118 14.26 17.72 5.77
N SER A 119 15.48 17.55 6.27
CA SER A 119 16.28 18.69 6.75
C SER A 119 16.60 19.74 5.69
N THR A 120 16.63 19.34 4.40
CA THR A 120 17.05 20.21 3.29
C THR A 120 15.96 20.53 2.28
N THR A 121 14.89 19.74 2.22
CA THR A 121 13.87 19.82 1.17
C THR A 121 12.47 19.51 1.71
N SER A 122 11.48 20.22 1.17
CA SER A 122 10.06 19.88 1.33
C SER A 122 9.49 19.58 -0.05
N ALA A 123 8.75 18.49 -0.16
CA ALA A 123 8.12 18.05 -1.39
C ALA A 123 6.62 17.83 -1.16
N HIS A 124 5.81 18.33 -2.08
CA HIS A 124 4.37 18.11 -2.08
C HIS A 124 4.02 17.15 -3.20
N SER A 125 3.24 16.12 -2.85
CA SER A 125 2.66 15.18 -3.79
C SER A 125 1.15 15.17 -3.58
N SER A 126 0.41 15.03 -4.66
CA SER A 126 -1.04 14.91 -4.61
C SER A 126 -1.48 13.80 -5.54
N GLY A 127 -2.76 13.46 -5.47
CA GLY A 127 -3.35 12.55 -6.43
C GLY A 127 -4.79 12.22 -6.06
N HIS A 128 -5.34 11.20 -6.72
CA HIS A 128 -6.76 10.90 -6.61
C HIS A 128 -7.05 9.43 -6.85
N LEU A 129 -8.17 8.98 -6.26
CA LEU A 129 -8.72 7.65 -6.49
C LEU A 129 -9.36 7.55 -7.87
N VAL A 130 -9.03 6.47 -8.58
CA VAL A 130 -9.64 6.09 -9.86
C VAL A 130 -10.23 4.70 -9.73
N PHE A 131 -11.27 4.37 -10.50
CA PHE A 131 -11.95 3.07 -10.44
C PHE A 131 -12.07 2.47 -11.84
N PRO A 132 -10.95 2.06 -12.46
CA PRO A 132 -10.97 1.59 -13.85
C PRO A 132 -11.55 0.18 -14.00
N LEU A 133 -11.51 -0.64 -12.94
CA LEU A 133 -12.07 -1.99 -12.95
C LEU A 133 -13.57 -1.99 -12.67
N PRO A 134 -14.34 -2.92 -13.26
CA PRO A 134 -15.77 -3.03 -13.03
C PRO A 134 -16.07 -3.35 -11.57
N GLU A 135 -17.11 -2.72 -11.04
CA GLU A 135 -17.56 -2.95 -9.68
C GLU A 135 -18.12 -4.38 -9.52
N LYS A 136 -17.88 -5.00 -8.36
CA LYS A 136 -18.35 -6.35 -8.07
C LYS A 136 -19.44 -6.32 -7.02
N GLN A 137 -20.65 -6.70 -7.41
CA GLN A 137 -21.73 -6.91 -6.46
C GLN A 137 -21.55 -8.28 -5.77
N THR A 138 -21.30 -8.26 -4.46
CA THR A 138 -21.31 -9.46 -3.63
C THR A 138 -22.61 -9.53 -2.82
N LYS A 139 -22.90 -10.70 -2.23
CA LYS A 139 -24.01 -10.87 -1.26
C LYS A 139 -23.91 -9.87 -0.12
N ARG A 140 -22.68 -9.49 0.23
CA ARG A 140 -22.41 -8.59 1.34
C ARG A 140 -22.43 -7.15 0.89
N GLN A 141 -21.84 -6.74 -0.24
CA GLN A 141 -21.71 -5.32 -0.61
C GLN A 141 -21.32 -5.13 -2.07
N LEU A 142 -21.46 -3.88 -2.54
CA LEU A 142 -20.80 -3.42 -3.76
C LEU A 142 -19.32 -3.19 -3.44
N VAL A 143 -18.44 -3.79 -4.24
CA VAL A 143 -16.98 -3.68 -4.09
C VAL A 143 -16.47 -2.84 -5.24
N ARG A 144 -15.74 -1.76 -4.91
CA ARG A 144 -15.01 -0.94 -5.88
C ARG A 144 -13.52 -1.19 -5.71
N TYR A 145 -12.79 -1.15 -6.81
CA TYR A 145 -11.37 -1.46 -6.85
C TYR A 145 -10.58 -0.16 -7.04
N PRO A 146 -10.16 0.52 -5.96
CA PRO A 146 -9.52 1.81 -6.08
C PRO A 146 -8.11 1.62 -6.62
N TYR A 147 -7.85 2.28 -7.74
CA TYR A 147 -6.53 2.63 -8.22
C TYR A 147 -6.20 4.02 -7.67
N PHE A 148 -4.93 4.38 -7.65
CA PHE A 148 -4.50 5.64 -7.06
C PHE A 148 -3.45 6.31 -7.93
N ALA A 149 -3.90 7.31 -8.67
CA ALA A 149 -3.04 8.09 -9.54
C ALA A 149 -2.32 9.14 -8.71
N ILE A 150 -1.00 9.17 -8.82
CA ILE A 150 -0.10 10.03 -8.06
C ILE A 150 0.58 11.00 -9.02
N THR A 151 0.52 12.28 -8.68
CA THR A 151 1.34 13.34 -9.26
C THR A 151 2.39 13.73 -8.22
N SER A 152 3.62 13.29 -8.44
CA SER A 152 4.75 13.54 -7.53
C SER A 152 6.06 13.67 -8.28
N VAL A 153 6.87 14.63 -7.87
CA VAL A 153 8.26 14.81 -8.30
C VAL A 153 9.23 13.85 -7.61
N ILE A 154 8.80 13.18 -6.52
CA ILE A 154 9.66 12.30 -5.72
C ILE A 154 9.92 10.98 -6.46
N PHE A 155 9.00 10.57 -7.33
CA PHE A 155 9.12 9.32 -8.09
C PHE A 155 9.87 9.47 -9.43
N GLY A 156 10.22 10.70 -9.87
CA GLY A 156 10.98 10.96 -11.09
C GLY A 156 11.31 12.45 -11.34
N ASP A 157 12.47 12.73 -11.94
CA ASP A 157 13.00 14.09 -12.16
C ASP A 157 12.75 14.59 -13.62
N LYS A 158 12.35 15.87 -13.70
CA LYS A 158 12.36 16.84 -14.83
C LYS A 158 11.12 17.15 -15.66
N ASP A 159 10.16 16.25 -15.86
CA ASP A 159 8.92 16.59 -16.60
C ASP A 159 7.68 16.18 -15.79
N ALA A 160 7.46 16.86 -14.67
CA ALA A 160 6.36 16.67 -13.72
C ALA A 160 4.93 16.72 -14.31
N ASN A 161 4.80 16.99 -15.61
CA ASN A 161 3.53 16.99 -16.33
C ASN A 161 3.14 15.64 -16.96
N ASP A 162 4.07 14.68 -17.10
CA ASP A 162 3.81 13.40 -17.80
C ASP A 162 4.09 12.14 -16.97
N SER A 163 4.85 12.23 -15.87
CA SER A 163 5.09 11.11 -14.96
C SER A 163 3.84 10.84 -14.11
N ARG A 164 3.06 9.85 -14.54
CA ARG A 164 1.85 9.38 -13.84
C ARG A 164 2.18 8.07 -13.16
N TYR A 165 2.40 8.11 -11.85
CA TYR A 165 2.55 6.89 -11.06
C TYR A 165 1.18 6.41 -10.62
N GLU A 166 0.96 5.10 -10.56
CA GLU A 166 -0.33 4.58 -10.15
C GLU A 166 -0.19 3.35 -9.26
N TRP A 167 -0.91 3.32 -8.14
CA TRP A 167 -1.20 2.06 -7.46
C TRP A 167 -2.34 1.35 -8.18
N GLN A 168 -2.07 0.17 -8.72
CA GLN A 168 -3.02 -0.67 -9.44
C GLN A 168 -3.37 -1.90 -8.60
N VAL A 169 -4.65 -2.22 -8.50
CA VAL A 169 -5.11 -3.43 -7.77
C VAL A 169 -5.33 -4.59 -8.72
N HIS A 170 -4.93 -5.79 -8.29
CA HIS A 170 -5.04 -7.02 -9.08
C HIS A 170 -5.97 -8.04 -8.39
N PRO A 171 -7.31 -7.85 -8.44
CA PRO A 171 -8.26 -8.63 -7.64
C PRO A 171 -8.55 -10.04 -8.17
N ASN A 172 -8.23 -10.30 -9.45
CA ASN A 172 -8.56 -11.57 -10.12
C ASN A 172 -7.48 -12.65 -9.93
N GLU A 173 -6.42 -12.34 -9.22
CA GLU A 173 -5.34 -13.27 -8.96
C GLU A 173 -5.80 -14.26 -7.92
N LYS A 174 -5.32 -15.51 -8.01
CA LYS A 174 -5.58 -16.51 -6.97
C LYS A 174 -4.75 -16.21 -5.71
N GLY A 175 -4.70 -14.95 -5.29
CA GLY A 175 -3.86 -14.34 -4.27
C GLY A 175 -4.72 -13.54 -3.27
N PRO A 176 -4.22 -13.24 -2.06
CA PRO A 176 -4.78 -12.11 -1.32
C PRO A 176 -4.56 -10.83 -2.13
N LEU A 177 -5.28 -9.78 -1.76
CA LEU A 177 -5.18 -8.46 -2.37
C LEU A 177 -3.73 -8.03 -2.68
N ARG A 178 -3.43 -7.79 -3.96
CA ARG A 178 -2.15 -7.24 -4.43
C ARG A 178 -2.34 -5.85 -5.02
N TYR A 179 -1.43 -4.96 -4.67
CA TYR A 179 -1.27 -3.65 -5.25
C TYR A 179 0.13 -3.50 -5.86
N GLU A 180 0.22 -2.94 -7.05
CA GLU A 180 1.48 -2.64 -7.73
C GLU A 180 1.57 -1.14 -7.93
N LEU A 181 2.70 -0.54 -7.56
CA LEU A 181 3.02 0.85 -7.93
C LEU A 181 3.75 0.81 -9.25
N VAL A 182 3.18 1.41 -10.29
CA VAL A 182 3.74 1.42 -11.65
C VAL A 182 4.02 2.84 -12.14
N ASP A 183 5.05 2.98 -12.96
CA ASP A 183 5.27 4.18 -13.78
C ASP A 183 4.51 4.04 -15.11
N VAL A 184 3.48 4.88 -15.31
CA VAL A 184 2.63 4.86 -16.51
C VAL A 184 3.19 5.78 -17.62
N GLY A 185 4.20 6.60 -17.31
CA GLY A 185 4.80 7.58 -18.24
C GLY A 185 5.89 6.99 -19.15
N GLU A 186 6.57 5.92 -18.75
CA GLU A 186 7.58 5.26 -19.59
C GLU A 186 6.92 4.48 -20.74
N LYS A 187 7.07 4.95 -21.98
CA LYS A 187 6.80 4.13 -23.17
C LYS A 187 7.84 3.00 -23.22
N HIS A 188 7.41 1.81 -22.81
CA HIS A 188 8.27 0.66 -22.54
C HIS A 188 9.20 0.31 -23.71
N SER A 189 10.51 0.32 -23.46
CA SER A 189 11.45 -0.55 -24.18
C SER A 189 11.35 -1.97 -23.64
N GLY A 190 10.26 -2.68 -23.96
CA GLY A 190 10.20 -4.15 -23.98
C GLY A 190 10.21 -4.94 -22.66
N GLU A 191 10.52 -4.36 -21.50
CA GLU A 191 10.60 -5.09 -20.23
C GLU A 191 9.49 -4.64 -19.28
N VAL A 192 8.53 -5.53 -18.98
CA VAL A 192 7.35 -5.23 -18.16
C VAL A 192 7.71 -5.09 -16.67
N ASP A 193 8.81 -5.71 -16.23
CA ASP A 193 9.22 -5.71 -14.82
C ASP A 193 9.86 -4.38 -14.38
N SER A 194 10.45 -3.60 -15.29
CA SER A 194 11.16 -2.36 -14.93
C SER A 194 10.23 -1.21 -14.56
N SER A 195 8.96 -1.26 -14.97
CA SER A 195 7.96 -0.21 -14.64
C SER A 195 7.32 -0.40 -13.27
N ILE A 196 7.47 -1.58 -12.65
CA ILE A 196 6.95 -1.86 -11.30
C ILE A 196 7.93 -1.34 -10.26
N LEU A 197 7.54 -0.29 -9.55
CA LEU A 197 8.36 0.38 -8.54
C LEU A 197 8.20 -0.24 -7.14
N ALA A 198 7.02 -0.82 -6.87
CA ALA A 198 6.74 -1.45 -5.59
C ALA A 198 5.59 -2.45 -5.70
N ILE A 199 5.57 -3.46 -4.82
CA ILE A 199 4.46 -4.42 -4.72
C ILE A 199 4.02 -4.53 -3.27
N TYR A 200 2.77 -4.18 -2.98
CA TYR A 200 2.12 -4.52 -1.73
C TYR A 200 1.32 -5.81 -1.89
N HIS A 201 1.54 -6.74 -0.97
CA HIS A 201 0.82 -7.99 -0.90
C HIS A 201 0.17 -8.13 0.49
N HIS A 202 -1.15 -8.20 0.49
CA HIS A 202 -1.92 -8.33 1.71
C HIS A 202 -1.69 -9.70 2.36
N HIS A 203 -1.78 -9.73 3.68
CA HIS A 203 -1.62 -10.91 4.48
C HIS A 203 -2.98 -11.61 4.67
N GLY A 204 -3.07 -12.87 4.25
CA GLY A 204 -4.25 -13.70 4.48
C GLY A 204 -4.67 -14.49 3.25
N PHE A 205 -5.88 -15.03 3.30
CA PHE A 205 -6.51 -15.79 2.22
C PHE A 205 -7.73 -15.07 1.64
N GLU A 206 -7.92 -13.82 2.02
CA GLU A 206 -9.03 -12.97 1.61
C GLU A 206 -8.82 -12.57 0.14
N ASN A 207 -9.67 -13.07 -0.75
CA ASN A 207 -9.62 -12.78 -2.18
C ASN A 207 -10.49 -11.56 -2.56
N GLU A 208 -11.03 -10.82 -1.59
CA GLU A 208 -12.03 -9.78 -1.83
C GLU A 208 -11.76 -8.50 -1.03
N LEU A 209 -11.73 -7.37 -1.73
CA LEU A 209 -11.98 -6.06 -1.14
C LEU A 209 -13.45 -5.89 -0.75
N PRO A 210 -13.77 -4.90 0.10
CA PRO A 210 -12.89 -4.26 1.08
C PRO A 210 -12.63 -5.12 2.32
N VAL A 211 -11.43 -4.95 2.89
CA VAL A 211 -10.98 -5.57 4.14
C VAL A 211 -11.14 -4.60 5.31
N SER A 212 -11.44 -5.09 6.51
CA SER A 212 -11.65 -4.23 7.70
C SER A 212 -10.37 -3.75 8.37
N TYR A 213 -9.23 -4.26 7.92
CA TYR A 213 -7.90 -3.95 8.41
C TYR A 213 -6.90 -4.06 7.27
N SER A 214 -5.73 -3.47 7.45
CA SER A 214 -4.60 -3.64 6.55
C SER A 214 -3.49 -4.36 7.28
N HIS A 215 -2.87 -5.33 6.62
CA HIS A 215 -1.84 -6.21 7.16
C HIS A 215 -1.13 -6.82 5.96
N GLY A 216 0.20 -6.73 5.86
CA GLY A 216 0.85 -7.20 4.64
C GLY A 216 2.33 -6.92 4.59
N VAL A 217 2.88 -7.13 3.40
CA VAL A 217 4.27 -6.82 3.07
C VAL A 217 4.33 -5.94 1.84
N LEU A 218 5.29 -5.03 1.82
CA LEU A 218 5.60 -4.12 0.73
C LEU A 218 7.02 -4.42 0.26
N LEU A 219 7.17 -4.75 -1.01
CA LEU A 219 8.44 -5.01 -1.66
C LEU A 219 8.90 -3.73 -2.38
N LEU A 220 10.16 -3.38 -2.19
CA LEU A 220 10.81 -2.16 -2.69
C LEU A 220 12.22 -2.48 -3.20
N PRO A 221 12.82 -1.63 -4.04
CA PRO A 221 14.25 -1.73 -4.36
C PRO A 221 15.13 -1.44 -3.14
N SER A 222 16.16 -2.26 -2.90
CA SER A 222 17.13 -1.97 -1.81
C SER A 222 17.98 -0.72 -2.05
N THR A 223 18.03 -0.24 -3.29
CA THR A 223 18.74 0.98 -3.69
C THR A 223 17.88 2.23 -3.55
N SER A 224 16.66 2.12 -3.01
CA SER A 224 15.78 3.26 -2.82
C SER A 224 16.28 4.21 -1.73
N THR A 225 15.98 5.50 -1.87
CA THR A 225 16.28 6.52 -0.87
C THR A 225 15.18 6.59 0.18
N SER A 226 15.46 7.18 1.36
CA SER A 226 14.44 7.37 2.40
C SER A 226 13.24 8.19 1.91
N GLU A 227 13.47 9.18 1.04
CA GLU A 227 12.41 10.00 0.43
C GLU A 227 11.51 9.18 -0.51
N PHE A 228 12.10 8.29 -1.31
CA PHE A 228 11.31 7.38 -2.13
C PHE A 228 10.51 6.42 -1.24
N GLU A 229 11.17 5.76 -0.27
CA GLU A 229 10.53 4.79 0.61
C GLU A 229 9.34 5.39 1.35
N ILE A 230 9.51 6.59 1.95
CA ILE A 230 8.43 7.23 2.70
C ILE A 230 7.29 7.68 1.79
N ALA A 231 7.55 8.08 0.55
CA ALA A 231 6.52 8.44 -0.42
C ALA A 231 5.71 7.20 -0.85
N VAL A 232 6.37 6.07 -1.10
CA VAL A 232 5.69 4.80 -1.39
C VAL A 232 4.86 4.34 -0.19
N VAL A 233 5.43 4.35 1.02
CA VAL A 233 4.72 3.97 2.26
C VAL A 233 3.50 4.86 2.49
N SER A 234 3.67 6.17 2.38
CA SER A 234 2.61 7.16 2.62
C SER A 234 1.47 7.05 1.60
N SER A 235 1.80 6.90 0.32
CA SER A 235 0.79 6.71 -0.74
C SER A 235 0.06 5.38 -0.58
N LEU A 236 0.77 4.29 -0.26
CA LEU A 236 0.14 3.00 0.00
C LEU A 236 -0.84 3.08 1.18
N LEU A 237 -0.46 3.74 2.27
CA LEU A 237 -1.33 3.91 3.44
C LEU A 237 -2.61 4.68 3.10
N ALA A 238 -2.53 5.69 2.23
CA ALA A 238 -3.69 6.39 1.71
C ALA A 238 -4.63 5.48 0.91
N VAL A 239 -4.08 4.65 0.01
CA VAL A 239 -4.86 3.64 -0.74
C VAL A 239 -5.54 2.65 0.18
N LEU A 240 -4.79 2.11 1.14
CA LEU A 240 -5.31 1.15 2.11
C LEU A 240 -6.39 1.76 3.00
N SER A 241 -6.29 3.04 3.35
CA SER A 241 -7.36 3.77 4.04
C SER A 241 -8.63 3.86 3.19
N ALA A 242 -8.50 4.26 1.92
CA ALA A 242 -9.63 4.34 0.99
C ALA A 242 -10.35 2.99 0.82
N VAL A 243 -9.57 1.90 0.75
CA VAL A 243 -10.10 0.53 0.72
C VAL A 243 -10.97 0.25 1.96
N ARG A 244 -10.47 0.56 3.17
CA ARG A 244 -11.21 0.29 4.42
C ARG A 244 -12.51 1.11 4.52
N GLN A 245 -12.49 2.36 4.07
CA GLN A 245 -13.66 3.24 4.14
C GLN A 245 -14.84 2.81 3.26
N GLN A 246 -14.62 1.95 2.26
CA GLN A 246 -15.73 1.37 1.50
C GLN A 246 -16.68 0.53 2.39
N LEU A 247 -16.21 0.01 3.53
CA LEU A 247 -17.06 -0.67 4.53
C LEU A 247 -17.89 0.30 5.37
N THR A 248 -17.35 1.48 5.69
CA THR A 248 -17.95 2.43 6.64
C THR A 248 -19.07 3.25 5.99
N SER A 249 -18.90 3.66 4.74
CA SER A 249 -19.93 4.38 3.95
C SER A 249 -21.28 3.65 3.93
N ARG A 250 -21.27 2.31 3.92
CA ARG A 250 -22.47 1.50 3.98
C ARG A 250 -23.17 1.52 5.34
N LYS A 251 -22.41 1.47 6.45
CA LYS A 251 -23.00 1.53 7.80
C LYS A 251 -23.77 2.84 7.97
N GLN A 252 -23.18 3.95 7.53
CA GLN A 252 -23.82 5.26 7.55
C GLN A 252 -25.04 5.34 6.61
N SER A 253 -24.96 4.80 5.40
CA SER A 253 -26.09 4.75 4.45
C SER A 253 -27.30 3.99 5.02
N ARG A 254 -27.07 2.83 5.65
CA ARG A 254 -28.15 2.05 6.29
C ARG A 254 -28.81 2.78 7.45
N ILE A 255 -28.02 3.45 8.29
CA ILE A 255 -28.55 4.24 9.42
C ILE A 255 -29.38 5.42 8.91
N ARG A 256 -28.89 6.15 7.89
CA ARG A 256 -29.66 7.24 7.27
C ARG A 256 -30.96 6.76 6.63
N SER A 257 -30.94 5.60 5.96
CA SER A 257 -32.16 5.00 5.40
C SER A 257 -33.19 4.61 6.46
N LEU A 258 -32.75 4.09 7.62
CA LEU A 258 -33.66 3.75 8.72
C LEU A 258 -34.26 5.00 9.37
N MET A 259 -33.45 6.05 9.54
CA MET A 259 -33.89 7.34 10.10
C MET A 259 -34.86 8.08 9.17
N ALA A 260 -34.75 7.89 7.85
CA ALA A 260 -35.67 8.49 6.87
C ALA A 260 -37.01 7.75 6.73
N CYS A 261 -37.15 6.56 7.34
CA CYS A 261 -38.39 5.78 7.38
C CYS A 261 -39.18 5.94 8.70
N LEU A 262 -38.69 6.78 9.61
CA LEU A 262 -39.34 7.18 10.87
C LEU A 262 -39.90 8.59 10.72
#